data_AF-A0AAE1M435-F1
#
_entry.id   AF-A0AAE1M435-F1
#
_cell.length_a   1.000
_cell.length_b   1.000
_cell.length_c   1.000
_cell.angle_alpha   90.00
_cell.angle_beta   90.00
_cell.angle_gamma   90.00
#
_symmetry.space_group_name_H-M   'P 1'
#
loop_
_entity.id
_entity.type
_entity.pdbx_description
1 polymer ?
#
loop_
_entity_poly.entity_id
_entity_poly.type
_entity_poly.pdbx_seq_one_letter_code
_entity_poly.pdbx_strand_id
1 'polypeptide(L)'
;MNPGENGTLNRGLQTEVSVATYLPELLLDAIWLCTRLLIICIFYSEYPYLFESIQRFNGNLKRLVVFENFNQQYSRYMQRIQFGVGVSGCDIIREPAPAVSRIVALTSRKLEHLAASFIVDASHFFNIEPSWEWPNLTSLVLTSKLLAPDESPIEIGAMLRAAAAVATKMPQLKTMEIWNGRKGIAALFKYQVSHHIQQARIVWRGTWKLVMEPSVIRAWEAVVQQHHSWRLDFTEELLDGAAIKSHGDAIRYLMLSGQVIRPISLQQIRIEQRALGNVMTMG
;
A
#
# COMPACT_ATOMS: atom_id res chain seq x y z
N MET A 1 -7.06 -91.51 -1.09
CA MET A 1 -7.37 -91.11 -2.48
C MET A 1 -8.22 -89.86 -2.43
N ASN A 2 -7.83 -88.85 -3.22
CA ASN A 2 -8.36 -87.47 -3.27
C ASN A 2 -9.89 -87.37 -3.40
N PRO A 3 -10.45 -86.26 -2.90
CA PRO A 3 -10.76 -85.13 -3.78
C PRO A 3 -10.07 -83.86 -3.25
N GLY A 4 -9.45 -83.01 -4.06
CA GLY A 4 -10.07 -82.23 -5.13
C GLY A 4 -9.98 -80.75 -4.74
N GLU A 5 -8.87 -80.12 -5.15
CA GLU A 5 -8.52 -78.69 -5.20
C GLU A 5 -9.68 -77.79 -5.71
N ASN A 6 -9.76 -76.46 -5.58
CA ASN A 6 -9.04 -75.38 -4.90
C ASN A 6 -9.88 -74.10 -5.14
N GLY A 7 -9.73 -73.09 -4.28
CA GLY A 7 -10.08 -71.69 -4.56
C GLY A 7 -11.50 -71.31 -4.14
N THR A 8 -11.77 -70.22 -3.42
CA THR A 8 -11.07 -68.93 -3.42
C THR A 8 -11.44 -68.18 -2.13
N LEU A 9 -10.45 -67.45 -1.59
CA LEU A 9 -10.51 -66.60 -0.40
C LEU A 9 -11.77 -65.71 -0.35
N ASN A 10 -12.58 -65.90 0.68
CA ASN A 10 -13.65 -64.99 1.08
C ASN A 10 -13.02 -63.87 1.93
N ARG A 11 -12.66 -62.73 1.32
CA ARG A 11 -12.29 -61.52 2.08
C ARG A 11 -13.57 -60.95 2.68
N GLY A 12 -13.69 -61.04 4.00
CA GLY A 12 -14.71 -60.32 4.74
C GLY A 12 -14.62 -58.83 4.45
N LEU A 13 -15.76 -58.22 4.13
CA LEU A 13 -15.94 -56.78 4.14
C LEU A 13 -15.63 -56.27 5.55
N GLN A 14 -14.48 -55.63 5.73
CA GLN A 14 -14.35 -54.58 6.74
C GLN A 14 -14.93 -53.30 6.15
N THR A 15 -16.11 -52.93 6.63
CA THR A 15 -16.62 -51.56 6.52
C THR A 15 -15.74 -50.65 7.38
N GLU A 16 -14.69 -50.08 6.79
CA GLU A 16 -14.06 -48.88 7.33
C GLU A 16 -15.00 -47.70 7.11
N VAL A 17 -15.74 -47.31 8.15
CA VAL A 17 -16.37 -45.99 8.20
C VAL A 17 -15.28 -45.01 8.59
N SER A 18 -14.55 -44.50 7.59
CA SER A 18 -13.71 -43.32 7.77
C SER A 18 -14.62 -42.10 7.79
N VAL A 19 -15.03 -41.64 8.99
CA VAL A 19 -15.60 -40.30 9.16
C VAL A 19 -14.45 -39.31 9.00
N ALA A 20 -14.13 -38.98 7.75
CA ALA A 20 -13.41 -37.75 7.47
C ALA A 20 -14.37 -36.61 7.86
N THR A 21 -14.17 -36.01 9.03
CA THR A 21 -14.73 -34.70 9.32
C THR A 21 -14.09 -33.73 8.34
N TYR A 22 -14.71 -33.58 7.17
CA TYR A 22 -14.47 -32.44 6.31
C TYR A 22 -14.86 -31.22 7.13
N LEU A 23 -13.87 -30.54 7.71
CA LEU A 23 -14.06 -29.14 8.02
C LEU A 23 -14.52 -28.49 6.70
N PRO A 24 -15.68 -27.82 6.67
CA PRO A 24 -16.11 -27.10 5.48
C PRO A 24 -14.95 -26.20 5.02
N GLU A 25 -14.69 -26.07 3.73
CA GLU A 25 -13.66 -25.14 3.22
C GLU A 25 -13.82 -23.73 3.84
N LEU A 26 -15.07 -23.32 4.09
CA LEU A 26 -15.44 -22.11 4.82
C LEU A 26 -14.84 -22.01 6.24
N LEU A 27 -14.70 -23.12 6.95
CA LEU A 27 -14.13 -23.16 8.30
C LEU A 27 -12.59 -23.09 8.27
N LEU A 28 -11.95 -23.66 7.25
CA LEU A 28 -10.50 -23.52 7.02
C LEU A 28 -10.14 -22.09 6.56
N ASP A 29 -10.95 -21.51 5.68
CA ASP A 29 -10.83 -20.10 5.26
C ASP A 29 -11.09 -19.16 6.46
N ALA A 30 -12.09 -19.45 7.29
CA ALA A 30 -12.36 -18.68 8.50
C ALA A 30 -11.21 -18.78 9.51
N ILE A 31 -10.61 -19.95 9.74
CA ILE A 31 -9.46 -20.13 10.64
C ILE A 31 -8.22 -19.41 10.09
N TRP A 32 -7.95 -19.50 8.78
CA TRP A 32 -6.85 -18.79 8.11
C TRP A 32 -7.03 -17.27 8.20
N LEU A 33 -8.27 -16.78 8.09
CA LEU A 33 -8.58 -15.37 8.14
C LEU A 33 -8.61 -14.82 9.59
N CYS A 34 -9.13 -15.59 10.54
CA CYS A 34 -9.12 -15.24 11.98
C CYS A 34 -7.71 -15.18 12.56
N THR A 35 -6.82 -16.10 12.17
CA THR A 35 -5.41 -16.05 12.59
C THR A 35 -4.68 -14.83 12.00
N ARG A 36 -4.95 -14.46 10.75
CA ARG A 36 -4.44 -13.21 10.17
C ARG A 36 -5.03 -11.95 10.80
N LEU A 37 -6.30 -11.96 11.19
CA LEU A 37 -6.95 -10.84 11.86
C LEU A 37 -6.45 -10.63 13.28
N LEU A 38 -6.22 -11.70 14.04
CA LEU A 38 -5.60 -11.60 15.36
C LEU A 38 -4.22 -10.94 15.24
N ILE A 39 -3.43 -11.32 14.24
CA ILE A 39 -2.14 -10.70 13.91
C ILE A 39 -2.33 -9.21 13.55
N ILE A 40 -3.27 -8.88 12.65
CA ILE A 40 -3.54 -7.50 12.22
C ILE A 40 -3.96 -6.59 13.39
N CYS A 41 -4.88 -7.05 14.26
CA CYS A 41 -5.36 -6.28 15.42
C CYS A 41 -4.29 -6.08 16.50
N ILE A 42 -3.39 -7.05 16.70
CA ILE A 42 -2.30 -6.94 17.69
C ILE A 42 -1.24 -5.90 17.28
N PHE A 43 -1.02 -5.67 15.99
CA PHE A 43 0.02 -4.73 15.53
C PHE A 43 -0.39 -3.24 15.51
N TYR A 44 -1.68 -2.91 15.60
CA TYR A 44 -2.13 -1.50 15.52
C TYR A 44 -1.62 -0.61 16.66
N SER A 45 -1.40 -1.15 17.86
CA SER A 45 -0.89 -0.40 19.02
C SER A 45 0.64 -0.27 19.07
N GLU A 46 1.38 -0.99 18.22
CA GLU A 46 2.85 -1.10 18.34
C GLU A 46 3.64 -0.32 17.29
N TYR A 47 3.01 0.19 16.24
CA TYR A 47 3.71 0.93 15.19
C TYR A 47 4.57 2.11 15.71
N PRO A 48 4.09 2.94 16.66
CA PRO A 48 4.93 4.01 17.21
C PRO A 48 6.22 3.49 17.84
N TYR A 49 6.15 2.39 18.61
CA TYR A 49 7.32 1.79 19.25
C TYR A 49 8.33 1.25 18.24
N LEU A 50 7.86 0.64 17.14
CA LEU A 50 8.73 0.17 16.06
C LEU A 50 9.55 1.32 15.48
N PHE A 51 8.90 2.43 15.12
CA PHE A 51 9.60 3.57 14.51
C PHE A 51 10.48 4.32 15.49
N GLU A 52 10.06 4.48 16.75
CA GLU A 52 10.91 5.01 17.82
C GLU A 52 12.18 4.17 18.02
N SER A 53 12.06 2.84 17.97
CA SER A 53 13.21 1.93 18.06
C SER A 53 14.17 2.12 16.89
N ILE A 54 13.65 2.17 15.65
CA ILE A 54 14.48 2.45 14.45
C ILE A 54 15.22 3.78 14.60
N GLN A 55 14.52 4.83 15.05
CA GLN A 55 15.11 6.15 15.24
C GLN A 55 16.24 6.14 16.27
N ARG A 56 16.07 5.43 17.39
CA ARG A 56 17.03 5.40 18.51
C ARG A 56 18.24 4.53 18.21
N PHE A 57 18.03 3.36 17.60
CA PHE A 57 19.06 2.32 17.53
C PHE A 57 19.71 2.16 16.16
N ASN A 58 19.19 2.79 15.10
CA ASN A 58 19.67 2.55 13.75
C ASN A 58 20.19 3.81 13.05
N GLY A 59 21.34 4.31 13.51
CA GLY A 59 22.01 5.49 12.94
C GLY A 59 22.55 5.28 11.52
N ASN A 60 22.72 4.03 11.08
CA ASN A 60 23.30 3.67 9.77
C ASN A 60 22.23 3.26 8.74
N LEU A 61 20.95 3.23 9.11
CA LEU A 61 19.88 2.88 8.19
C LEU A 61 19.77 3.95 7.10
N LYS A 62 19.92 3.55 5.85
CA LYS A 62 19.79 4.45 4.69
C LYS A 62 18.48 4.26 3.93
N ARG A 63 17.90 3.06 3.97
CA ARG A 63 16.71 2.70 3.19
C ARG A 63 15.69 2.02 4.09
N LEU A 64 14.47 2.52 4.08
CA LEU A 64 13.33 1.92 4.76
C LEU A 64 12.18 1.75 3.78
N VAL A 65 11.67 0.52 3.66
CA VAL A 65 10.48 0.18 2.86
C VAL A 65 9.51 -0.52 3.80
N VAL A 66 8.38 0.11 4.07
CA VAL A 66 7.32 -0.41 4.94
C VAL A 66 6.01 -0.39 4.17
N PHE A 67 5.30 -1.51 4.23
CA PHE A 67 4.04 -1.69 3.53
C PHE A 67 3.06 -2.36 4.49
N GLU A 68 1.96 -1.68 4.79
CA GLU A 68 0.85 -2.29 5.50
C GLU A 68 -0.14 -2.85 4.49
N ASN A 69 -0.38 -4.16 4.55
CA ASN A 69 -1.36 -4.78 3.67
C ASN A 69 -2.76 -4.60 4.25
N PHE A 70 -3.67 -4.06 3.45
CA PHE A 70 -5.11 -4.09 3.70
C PHE A 70 -5.77 -4.78 2.50
N ASN A 71 -6.86 -5.53 2.71
CA ASN A 71 -7.61 -6.11 1.60
C ASN A 71 -9.09 -5.73 1.74
N GLN A 72 -9.59 -4.97 0.77
CA GLN A 72 -10.97 -4.47 0.74
C GLN A 72 -12.01 -5.60 0.75
N GLN A 73 -11.61 -6.81 0.31
CA GLN A 73 -12.48 -7.97 0.29
C GLN A 73 -12.65 -8.60 1.69
N TYR A 74 -11.71 -8.35 2.63
CA TYR A 74 -11.84 -8.82 4.01
C TYR A 74 -13.07 -8.23 4.68
N SER A 75 -13.35 -6.94 4.46
CA SER A 75 -14.56 -6.27 4.97
C SER A 75 -15.84 -7.01 4.57
N ARG A 76 -15.97 -7.31 3.27
CA ARG A 76 -17.17 -7.97 2.70
C ARG A 76 -17.30 -9.40 3.18
N TYR A 77 -16.20 -10.12 3.25
CA TYR A 77 -16.20 -11.50 3.74
C TYR A 77 -16.53 -11.56 5.24
N MET A 78 -15.99 -10.63 6.04
CA MET A 78 -16.27 -10.54 7.48
C MET A 78 -17.71 -10.15 7.79
N GLN A 79 -18.30 -9.20 7.06
CA GLN A 79 -19.73 -8.89 7.20
C GLN A 79 -20.61 -10.11 6.94
N ARG A 80 -20.23 -10.97 5.98
CA ARG A 80 -20.96 -12.22 5.70
C ARG A 80 -20.83 -13.25 6.83
N ILE A 81 -19.64 -13.39 7.42
CA ILE A 81 -19.40 -14.36 8.49
C ILE A 81 -19.96 -13.92 9.85
N GLN A 82 -19.89 -12.62 10.16
CA GLN A 82 -20.31 -12.10 11.46
C GLN A 82 -21.73 -11.52 11.45
N PHE A 83 -22.60 -11.99 10.55
CA PHE A 83 -24.01 -11.60 10.48
C PHE A 83 -24.23 -10.07 10.45
N GLY A 84 -23.37 -9.33 9.76
CA GLY A 84 -23.48 -7.87 9.61
C GLY A 84 -22.82 -7.03 10.70
N VAL A 85 -22.12 -7.63 11.67
CA VAL A 85 -21.29 -6.87 12.62
C VAL A 85 -19.98 -6.44 11.94
N GLY A 86 -19.66 -5.15 11.99
CA GLY A 86 -18.41 -4.60 11.44
C GLY A 86 -17.21 -4.91 12.34
N VAL A 87 -16.12 -5.38 11.74
CA VAL A 87 -14.85 -5.61 12.44
C VAL A 87 -13.96 -4.38 12.33
N SER A 88 -13.58 -3.79 13.47
CA SER A 88 -12.61 -2.68 13.50
C SER A 88 -11.27 -3.12 12.89
N GLY A 89 -10.74 -2.35 11.93
CA GLY A 89 -9.53 -2.70 11.17
C GLY A 89 -9.78 -3.43 9.84
N CYS A 90 -11.04 -3.75 9.51
CA CYS A 90 -11.44 -4.34 8.22
C CYS A 90 -12.08 -3.31 7.28
N ASP A 91 -11.67 -2.04 7.34
CA ASP A 91 -12.27 -1.00 6.51
C ASP A 91 -11.88 -1.17 5.03
N ILE A 92 -12.82 -0.82 4.14
CA ILE A 92 -12.60 -0.81 2.68
C ILE A 92 -11.52 0.23 2.32
N ILE A 93 -11.35 1.24 3.16
CA ILE A 93 -10.36 2.30 3.04
C ILE A 93 -9.46 2.23 4.27
N ARG A 94 -8.15 2.15 4.04
CA ARG A 94 -7.19 2.19 5.15
C ARG A 94 -7.06 3.64 5.64
N GLU A 95 -7.17 3.82 6.97
CA GLU A 95 -7.05 5.13 7.64
C GLU A 95 -5.82 5.21 8.56
N PRO A 96 -4.63 5.58 8.05
CA PRO A 96 -3.41 5.62 8.84
C PRO A 96 -3.52 6.57 10.02
N ALA A 97 -3.09 6.14 11.21
CA ALA A 97 -3.11 7.00 12.39
C ALA A 97 -2.15 8.19 12.19
N PRO A 98 -2.59 9.43 12.47
CA PRO A 98 -1.74 10.62 12.32
C PRO A 98 -0.42 10.51 13.10
N ALA A 99 -0.46 9.92 14.29
CA ALA A 99 0.72 9.70 15.13
C ALA A 99 1.77 8.81 14.45
N VAL A 100 1.34 7.77 13.72
CA VAL A 100 2.24 6.88 12.97
C VAL A 100 2.90 7.63 11.81
N SER A 101 2.13 8.45 11.09
CA SER A 101 2.68 9.27 10.00
C SER A 101 3.74 10.26 10.51
N ARG A 102 3.50 10.87 11.67
CA ARG A 102 4.42 11.82 12.32
C ARG A 102 5.71 11.15 12.80
N ILE A 103 5.63 9.98 13.45
CA ILE A 103 6.83 9.28 13.91
C ILE A 103 7.65 8.72 12.74
N VAL A 104 7.01 8.30 11.64
CA VAL A 104 7.70 7.89 10.40
C VAL A 104 8.42 9.09 9.77
N ALA A 105 7.79 10.26 9.70
CA ALA A 105 8.43 11.49 9.25
C ALA A 105 9.68 11.81 10.09
N LEU A 106 9.57 11.75 11.42
CA LEU A 106 10.69 11.98 12.34
C LEU A 106 11.82 10.95 12.15
N THR A 107 11.47 9.67 12.03
CA THR A 107 12.42 8.56 11.84
C THR A 107 13.15 8.66 10.50
N SER A 108 12.48 9.20 9.48
CA SER A 108 13.02 9.25 8.13
C SER A 108 14.08 10.33 7.90
N ARG A 109 14.30 11.26 8.84
CA ARG A 109 15.20 12.42 8.69
C ARG A 109 16.64 12.08 8.28
N LYS A 110 17.14 10.91 8.67
CA LYS A 110 18.50 10.45 8.36
C LYS A 110 18.58 9.53 7.14
N LEU A 111 17.44 9.09 6.60
CA LEU A 111 17.38 8.14 5.51
C LEU A 111 17.74 8.78 4.17
N GLU A 112 18.23 7.96 3.25
CA GLU A 112 18.39 8.28 1.83
C GLU A 112 17.15 7.88 1.02
N HIS A 113 16.41 6.87 1.47
CA HIS A 113 15.22 6.33 0.81
C HIS A 113 14.15 5.93 1.81
N LEU A 114 12.93 6.43 1.60
CA LEU A 114 11.74 6.00 2.32
C LEU A 114 10.64 5.59 1.34
N ALA A 115 10.09 4.40 1.50
CA ALA A 115 8.79 4.03 0.97
C ALA A 115 7.90 3.58 2.13
N ALA A 116 6.79 4.26 2.37
CA ALA A 116 5.85 3.95 3.43
C ALA A 116 4.44 3.92 2.83
N SER A 117 3.94 2.70 2.60
CA SER A 117 2.68 2.47 1.87
C SER A 117 1.61 1.93 2.81
N PHE A 118 0.45 2.58 2.80
CA PHE A 118 -0.76 2.31 3.58
C PHE A 118 -0.61 2.35 5.12
N ILE A 119 0.62 2.40 5.63
CA ILE A 119 0.92 2.61 7.05
C ILE A 119 0.97 4.10 7.43
N VAL A 120 1.14 4.98 6.46
CA VAL A 120 1.15 6.43 6.63
C VAL A 120 0.27 7.11 5.61
N ASP A 121 -0.25 8.27 5.99
CA ASP A 121 -0.91 9.19 5.07
C ASP A 121 -0.03 10.41 4.83
N ALA A 122 0.13 10.79 3.57
CA ALA A 122 0.99 11.89 3.17
C ALA A 122 0.54 13.23 3.76
N SER A 123 -0.77 13.45 3.93
CA SER A 123 -1.29 14.68 4.55
C SER A 123 -0.80 14.86 5.99
N HIS A 124 -0.73 13.76 6.76
CA HIS A 124 -0.20 13.75 8.11
C HIS A 124 1.34 13.76 8.14
N PHE A 125 1.99 13.08 7.19
CA PHE A 125 3.46 13.08 7.08
C PHE A 125 4.01 14.48 6.81
N PHE A 126 3.34 15.27 5.96
CA PHE A 126 3.78 16.63 5.60
C PHE A 126 3.38 17.70 6.63
N ASN A 127 2.66 17.33 7.69
CA ASN A 127 2.45 18.22 8.83
C ASN A 127 3.71 18.24 9.71
N ILE A 128 4.72 19.00 9.27
CA ILE A 128 6.07 18.95 9.85
C ILE A 128 6.36 20.14 10.77
N GLU A 129 7.24 19.91 11.74
CA GLU A 129 7.81 20.98 12.55
C GLU A 129 8.75 21.86 11.70
N PRO A 130 8.81 23.19 11.94
CA PRO A 130 9.66 24.10 11.17
C PRO A 130 11.14 23.71 11.15
N SER A 131 11.65 23.09 12.22
CA SER A 131 13.06 22.67 12.38
C SER A 131 13.41 21.33 11.73
N TRP A 132 12.45 20.63 11.14
CA TRP A 132 12.69 19.33 10.52
C TRP A 132 13.23 19.47 9.11
N GLU A 133 14.28 18.70 8.83
CA GLU A 133 14.99 18.63 7.55
C GLU A 133 15.39 17.18 7.26
N TRP A 134 15.54 16.88 5.97
CA TRP A 134 15.98 15.58 5.45
C TRP A 134 17.20 15.78 4.53
N PRO A 135 18.39 16.01 5.09
CA PRO A 135 19.57 16.37 4.32
C PRO A 135 20.01 15.30 3.31
N ASN A 136 19.64 14.03 3.55
CA ASN A 136 20.11 12.90 2.75
C ASN A 136 19.03 12.28 1.86
N LEU A 137 17.76 12.65 2.02
CA LEU A 137 16.65 11.92 1.41
C LEU A 137 16.60 12.20 -0.09
N THR A 138 16.78 11.14 -0.88
CA THR A 138 16.79 11.18 -2.36
C THR A 138 15.50 10.63 -2.97
N SER A 139 14.79 9.77 -2.24
CA SER A 139 13.56 9.14 -2.72
C SER A 139 12.55 9.03 -1.58
N LEU A 140 11.35 9.55 -1.81
CA LEU A 140 10.22 9.49 -0.90
C LEU A 140 9.01 8.92 -1.63
N VAL A 141 8.45 7.84 -1.12
CA VAL A 141 7.21 7.25 -1.65
C VAL A 141 6.21 7.07 -0.52
N LEU A 142 5.07 7.75 -0.60
CA LEU A 142 4.02 7.75 0.42
C LEU A 142 2.66 7.42 -0.19
N THR A 143 1.75 6.93 0.64
CA THR A 143 0.33 6.84 0.27
C THR A 143 -0.48 8.02 0.78
N SER A 144 -1.57 8.36 0.09
CA SER A 144 -2.57 9.29 0.60
C SER A 144 -3.98 8.86 0.24
N LYS A 145 -4.88 8.84 1.21
CA LYS A 145 -6.29 8.55 0.96
C LYS A 145 -6.96 9.60 0.08
N LEU A 146 -6.48 10.84 0.13
CA LEU A 146 -6.99 11.97 -0.67
C LEU A 146 -6.84 11.75 -2.17
N LEU A 147 -5.96 10.84 -2.60
CA LEU A 147 -5.85 10.44 -4.00
C LEU A 147 -6.98 9.48 -4.39
N ALA A 148 -8.19 10.00 -4.45
CA ALA A 148 -9.37 9.34 -4.96
C ALA A 148 -10.30 10.38 -5.66
N PRO A 149 -11.11 9.98 -6.66
CA PRO A 149 -11.92 10.91 -7.45
C PRO A 149 -13.09 11.53 -6.68
N ASP A 150 -13.48 10.90 -5.57
CA ASP A 150 -14.54 11.31 -4.64
C ASP A 150 -14.07 12.33 -3.59
N GLU A 151 -12.76 12.59 -3.51
CA GLU A 151 -12.15 13.49 -2.54
C GLU A 151 -12.09 14.93 -3.05
N SER A 152 -11.97 15.88 -2.12
CA SER A 152 -11.96 17.32 -2.44
C SER A 152 -10.69 17.72 -3.23
N PRO A 153 -10.82 18.31 -4.43
CA PRO A 153 -9.67 18.83 -5.17
C PRO A 153 -8.88 19.88 -4.37
N ILE A 154 -9.55 20.64 -3.51
CA ILE A 154 -8.94 21.65 -2.64
C ILE A 154 -8.02 20.97 -1.61
N GLU A 155 -8.45 19.85 -1.03
CA GLU A 155 -7.65 19.09 -0.05
C GLU A 155 -6.46 18.40 -0.71
N ILE A 156 -6.66 17.83 -1.91
CA ILE A 156 -5.56 17.30 -2.74
C ILE A 156 -4.55 18.42 -3.02
N GLY A 157 -5.01 19.59 -3.47
CA GLY A 157 -4.16 20.75 -3.74
C GLY A 157 -3.42 21.24 -2.50
N ALA A 158 -4.08 21.28 -1.33
CA ALA A 158 -3.46 21.62 -0.05
C ALA A 158 -2.35 20.63 0.34
N MET A 159 -2.61 19.33 0.22
CA MET A 159 -1.59 18.29 0.46
C MET A 159 -0.41 18.42 -0.49
N LEU A 160 -0.64 18.63 -1.79
CA LEU A 160 0.45 18.77 -2.77
C LEU A 160 1.28 20.05 -2.56
N ARG A 161 0.69 21.13 -2.06
CA ARG A 161 1.43 22.33 -1.63
C ARG A 161 2.26 22.07 -0.37
N ALA A 162 1.71 21.34 0.61
CA ALA A 162 2.46 20.93 1.78
C ALA A 162 3.65 20.02 1.41
N ALA A 163 3.45 19.09 0.47
CA ALA A 163 4.50 18.25 -0.08
C ALA A 163 5.62 19.08 -0.73
N ALA A 164 5.27 20.10 -1.54
CA ALA A 164 6.24 21.02 -2.13
C ALA A 164 7.02 21.79 -1.05
N ALA A 165 6.32 22.33 -0.03
CA ALA A 165 6.98 23.03 1.07
C ALA A 165 7.98 22.13 1.82
N VAL A 166 7.62 20.87 2.07
CA VAL A 166 8.51 19.88 2.67
C VAL A 166 9.68 19.54 1.75
N ALA A 167 9.46 19.43 0.44
CA ALA A 167 10.51 19.16 -0.55
C ALA A 167 11.63 20.22 -0.53
N THR A 168 11.33 21.49 -0.23
CA THR A 168 12.36 22.54 -0.06
C THR A 168 13.36 22.26 1.07
N LYS A 169 13.03 21.36 2.00
CA LYS A 169 13.87 20.91 3.11
C LYS A 169 14.57 19.58 2.84
N MET A 170 14.58 19.15 1.58
CA MET A 170 15.15 17.89 1.10
C MET A 170 16.14 18.17 -0.04
N PRO A 171 17.33 18.72 0.25
CA PRO A 171 18.25 19.25 -0.77
C PRO A 171 18.80 18.20 -1.75
N GLN A 172 18.69 16.90 -1.41
CA GLN A 172 19.14 15.78 -2.25
C GLN A 172 17.97 15.05 -2.93
N LEU A 173 16.75 15.56 -2.83
CA LEU A 173 15.55 14.89 -3.33
C LEU A 173 15.59 14.73 -4.85
N LYS A 174 15.52 13.48 -5.30
CA LYS A 174 15.45 13.13 -6.72
C LYS A 174 14.05 12.73 -7.17
N THR A 175 13.31 12.09 -6.27
CA THR A 175 11.97 11.56 -6.55
C THR A 175 11.07 11.71 -5.34
N MET A 176 9.86 12.22 -5.55
CA MET A 176 8.78 12.15 -4.57
C MET A 176 7.53 11.59 -5.25
N GLU A 177 6.99 10.51 -4.71
CA GLU A 177 5.82 9.82 -5.23
C GLU A 177 4.75 9.75 -4.14
N ILE A 178 3.58 10.32 -4.40
CA ILE A 178 2.40 10.19 -3.54
C ILE A 178 1.37 9.42 -4.36
N TRP A 179 0.95 8.27 -3.86
CA TRP A 179 0.09 7.38 -4.64
C TRP A 179 -1.04 6.78 -3.81
N ASN A 180 -2.05 6.26 -4.50
CA ASN A 180 -3.06 5.42 -3.88
C ASN A 180 -3.61 4.43 -4.91
N GLY A 181 -4.18 3.34 -4.42
CA GLY A 181 -4.69 2.27 -5.26
C GLY A 181 -5.74 1.45 -4.56
N ARG A 182 -6.88 1.28 -5.22
CA ARG A 182 -7.95 0.34 -4.87
C ARG A 182 -8.65 -0.16 -6.13
N LYS A 183 -9.59 -1.09 -6.02
CA LYS A 183 -10.33 -1.56 -7.21
C LYS A 183 -10.97 -0.38 -7.95
N GLY A 184 -10.68 -0.26 -9.25
CA GLY A 184 -11.19 0.80 -10.13
C GLY A 184 -10.48 2.15 -10.03
N ILE A 185 -9.65 2.36 -9.01
CA ILE A 185 -9.09 3.67 -8.67
C ILE A 185 -7.58 3.53 -8.46
N ALA A 186 -6.79 4.28 -9.21
CA ALA A 186 -5.37 4.42 -8.96
C ALA A 186 -4.94 5.83 -9.34
N ALA A 187 -4.08 6.44 -8.52
CA ALA A 187 -3.44 7.70 -8.88
C ALA A 187 -2.03 7.78 -8.29
N LEU A 188 -1.19 8.52 -9.00
CA LEU A 188 0.17 8.85 -8.66
C LEU A 188 0.40 10.33 -9.00
N PHE A 189 0.76 11.10 -8.00
CA PHE A 189 1.52 12.33 -8.17
C PHE A 189 3.00 11.99 -8.05
N LYS A 190 3.80 12.34 -9.06
CA LYS A 190 5.24 12.11 -9.06
C LYS A 190 6.00 13.37 -9.40
N TYR A 191 6.88 13.80 -8.50
CA TYR A 191 7.96 14.73 -8.80
C TYR A 191 9.24 13.95 -9.06
N GLN A 192 9.96 14.32 -10.11
CA GLN A 192 11.27 13.75 -10.42
C GLN A 192 12.20 14.80 -11.00
N VAL A 193 13.50 14.69 -10.70
CA VAL A 193 14.54 15.55 -11.26
C VAL A 193 15.49 14.75 -12.13
N SER A 194 15.98 15.38 -13.20
CA SER A 194 17.02 14.86 -14.06
C SER A 194 18.15 15.89 -14.14
N HIS A 195 19.21 15.65 -13.37
CA HIS A 195 20.39 16.52 -13.36
C HIS A 195 21.10 16.57 -14.72
N HIS A 196 21.04 15.49 -15.50
CA HIS A 196 21.69 15.40 -16.81
C HIS A 196 21.16 16.44 -17.82
N ILE A 197 19.86 16.74 -17.74
CA ILE A 197 19.20 17.71 -18.63
C ILE A 197 18.70 18.95 -17.86
N GLN A 198 19.09 19.10 -16.59
CA GLN A 198 18.72 20.22 -15.71
C GLN A 198 17.22 20.52 -15.71
N GLN A 199 16.42 19.47 -15.53
CA GLN A 199 14.96 19.55 -15.62
C GLN A 199 14.30 18.83 -14.45
N ALA A 200 13.22 19.40 -13.95
CA ALA A 200 12.27 18.73 -13.08
C ALA A 200 10.97 18.45 -13.82
N ARG A 201 10.29 17.36 -13.47
CA ARG A 201 9.00 16.99 -14.03
C ARG A 201 8.04 16.59 -12.92
N ILE A 202 6.82 17.09 -13.00
CA ILE A 202 5.66 16.56 -12.31
C ILE A 202 4.86 15.69 -13.28
N VAL A 203 4.48 14.51 -12.82
CA VAL A 203 3.59 13.60 -13.54
C VAL A 203 2.36 13.35 -12.67
N TRP A 204 1.19 13.58 -13.24
CA TRP A 204 -0.06 13.00 -12.75
C TRP A 204 -0.38 11.77 -13.59
N ARG A 205 -0.45 10.60 -12.96
CA ARG A 205 -0.85 9.36 -13.62
C ARG A 205 -1.98 8.72 -12.83
N GLY A 206 -3.17 8.61 -13.39
CA GLY A 206 -4.30 8.08 -12.64
C GLY A 206 -5.50 7.66 -13.49
N THR A 207 -6.49 7.04 -12.85
CA THR A 207 -7.73 6.59 -13.50
C THR A 207 -8.75 7.71 -13.68
N TRP A 208 -8.40 8.94 -13.28
CA TRP A 208 -9.12 10.17 -13.54
C TRP A 208 -8.13 11.32 -13.75
N LYS A 209 -8.62 12.40 -14.37
CA LYS A 209 -7.85 13.63 -14.57
C LYS A 209 -7.86 14.48 -13.31
N LEU A 210 -6.73 15.09 -12.98
CA LEU A 210 -6.64 16.06 -11.90
C LEU A 210 -6.39 17.44 -12.50
N VAL A 211 -7.36 18.34 -12.34
CA VAL A 211 -7.14 19.75 -12.67
C VAL A 211 -6.19 20.33 -11.61
N MET A 212 -4.90 20.39 -11.96
CA MET A 212 -3.88 20.89 -11.05
C MET A 212 -4.02 22.41 -10.88
N GLU A 213 -4.26 22.85 -9.64
CA GLU A 213 -4.38 24.28 -9.37
C GLU A 213 -3.08 25.02 -9.69
N PRO A 214 -3.16 26.26 -10.21
CA PRO A 214 -1.97 27.11 -10.40
C PRO A 214 -1.17 27.32 -9.11
N SER A 215 -1.84 27.26 -7.95
CA SER A 215 -1.22 27.36 -6.63
C SER A 215 -0.25 26.20 -6.34
N VAL A 216 -0.58 24.98 -6.78
CA VAL A 216 0.25 23.78 -6.66
C VAL A 216 1.46 23.89 -7.58
N ILE A 217 1.24 24.27 -8.84
CA ILE A 217 2.32 24.44 -9.82
C ILE A 217 3.36 25.44 -9.30
N ARG A 218 2.93 26.63 -8.85
CA ARG A 218 3.84 27.64 -8.27
C ARG A 218 4.61 27.14 -7.05
N ALA A 219 3.97 26.33 -6.19
CA ALA A 219 4.64 25.78 -5.01
C ALA A 219 5.79 24.84 -5.43
N TRP A 220 5.59 24.03 -6.47
CA TRP A 220 6.64 23.15 -6.99
C TRP A 220 7.68 23.87 -7.86
N GLU A 221 7.32 24.95 -8.56
CA GLU A 221 8.30 25.82 -9.21
C GLU A 221 9.29 26.40 -8.19
N ALA A 222 8.81 26.79 -6.99
CA ALA A 222 9.68 27.27 -5.91
C ALA A 222 10.69 26.21 -5.41
N VAL A 223 10.32 24.92 -5.44
CA VAL A 223 11.25 23.81 -5.13
C VAL A 223 12.38 23.77 -6.16
N VAL A 224 12.03 23.94 -7.44
CA VAL A 224 12.99 23.92 -8.55
C VAL A 224 13.88 25.16 -8.59
N GLN A 225 13.37 26.32 -8.17
CA GLN A 225 14.13 27.59 -8.14
C GLN A 225 15.36 27.55 -7.22
N GLN A 226 15.44 26.60 -6.27
CA GLN A 226 16.67 26.34 -5.50
C GLN A 226 17.84 25.90 -6.42
N HIS A 227 17.51 25.36 -7.59
CA HIS A 227 18.46 24.95 -8.62
C HIS A 227 18.34 25.92 -9.80
N HIS A 228 19.16 26.97 -9.78
CA HIS A 228 19.19 28.01 -10.82
C HIS A 228 19.10 27.40 -12.23
N SER A 229 18.24 27.98 -13.08
CA SER A 229 18.05 27.64 -14.50
C SER A 229 17.27 26.36 -14.84
N TRP A 230 16.73 25.63 -13.86
CA TRP A 230 15.93 24.44 -14.13
C TRP A 230 14.50 24.78 -14.58
N ARG A 231 13.97 24.00 -15.52
CA ARG A 231 12.57 24.07 -15.96
C ARG A 231 11.72 23.02 -15.25
N LEU A 232 10.47 23.35 -14.98
CA LEU A 232 9.47 22.42 -14.45
C LEU A 232 8.46 22.08 -15.55
N ASP A 233 8.39 20.79 -15.92
CA ASP A 233 7.37 20.28 -16.83
C ASP A 233 6.24 19.61 -16.06
N PHE A 234 5.03 19.66 -16.63
CA PHE A 234 3.88 18.88 -16.15
C PHE A 234 3.42 17.92 -17.23
N THR A 235 3.12 16.68 -16.85
CA THR A 235 2.57 15.65 -17.75
C THR A 235 1.40 14.95 -17.08
N GLU A 236 0.32 14.74 -17.83
CA GLU A 236 -0.85 13.98 -17.38
C GLU A 236 -1.00 12.68 -18.19
N GLU A 237 -1.24 11.57 -17.50
CA GLU A 237 -1.40 10.24 -18.09
C GLU A 237 -2.66 9.55 -17.51
N LEU A 238 -3.62 9.25 -18.38
CA LEU A 238 -4.87 8.59 -17.99
C LEU A 238 -4.74 7.06 -18.07
N LEU A 239 -5.19 6.39 -17.01
CA LEU A 239 -5.25 4.94 -16.90
C LEU A 239 -6.67 4.42 -17.09
N ASP A 240 -6.79 3.21 -17.62
CA ASP A 240 -8.04 2.47 -17.62
C ASP A 240 -8.34 1.93 -16.20
N GLY A 241 -9.36 2.48 -15.55
CA GLY A 241 -9.83 2.01 -14.24
C GLY A 241 -10.29 0.56 -14.26
N ALA A 242 -10.79 0.05 -15.39
CA ALA A 242 -11.20 -1.35 -15.51
C ALA A 242 -10.01 -2.32 -15.37
N ALA A 243 -8.79 -1.89 -15.69
CA ALA A 243 -7.58 -2.69 -15.50
C ALA A 243 -7.15 -2.80 -14.02
N ILE A 244 -7.58 -1.88 -13.16
CA ILE A 244 -7.21 -1.84 -11.74
C ILE A 244 -8.15 -2.74 -10.93
N LYS A 245 -7.80 -4.02 -10.75
CA LYS A 245 -8.64 -4.94 -9.96
C LYS A 245 -8.37 -4.86 -8.46
N SER A 246 -7.25 -4.26 -8.08
CA SER A 246 -6.76 -4.24 -6.70
C SER A 246 -5.69 -3.17 -6.46
N HIS A 247 -5.32 -2.93 -5.20
CA HIS A 247 -4.14 -2.13 -4.84
C HIS A 247 -2.83 -2.77 -5.30
N GLY A 248 -2.76 -4.10 -5.39
CA GLY A 248 -1.62 -4.82 -5.97
C GLY A 248 -1.46 -4.55 -7.47
N ASP A 249 -2.56 -4.45 -8.21
CA ASP A 249 -2.52 -4.06 -9.62
C ASP A 249 -2.17 -2.58 -9.77
N ALA A 250 -2.70 -1.70 -8.89
CA ALA A 250 -2.36 -0.28 -8.90
C ALA A 250 -0.83 -0.06 -8.84
N ILE A 251 -0.11 -0.77 -7.96
CA ILE A 251 1.37 -0.72 -7.87
C ILE A 251 2.03 -1.00 -9.22
N ARG A 252 1.50 -1.95 -10.00
CA ARG A 252 2.02 -2.30 -11.32
C ARG A 252 1.69 -1.24 -12.37
N TYR A 253 0.44 -0.77 -12.41
CA TYR A 253 -0.04 0.15 -13.46
C TYR A 253 0.42 1.60 -13.26
N LEU A 254 0.70 2.00 -12.01
CA LEU A 254 1.22 3.33 -11.69
C LEU A 254 2.70 3.50 -12.01
N MET A 255 3.45 2.41 -12.25
CA MET A 255 4.88 2.47 -12.63
C MET A 255 5.73 3.27 -11.63
N LEU A 256 5.57 2.99 -10.33
CA LEU A 256 6.34 3.61 -9.24
C LEU A 256 7.84 3.41 -9.48
N SER A 257 8.66 4.41 -9.17
CA SER A 257 10.10 4.42 -9.51
C SER A 257 10.92 3.46 -8.67
N GLY A 258 10.41 3.07 -7.51
CA GLY A 258 11.12 2.26 -6.54
C GLY A 258 10.30 1.10 -5.99
N GLN A 259 10.96 0.29 -5.18
CA GLN A 259 10.30 -0.80 -4.47
C GLN A 259 9.47 -0.26 -3.30
N VAL A 260 8.15 -0.23 -3.45
CA VAL A 260 7.21 0.10 -2.36
C VAL A 260 6.79 -1.11 -1.52
N ILE A 261 7.04 -2.31 -2.06
CA ILE A 261 6.78 -3.59 -1.42
C ILE A 261 7.74 -4.63 -2.01
N ARG A 262 8.14 -5.64 -1.23
CA ARG A 262 8.95 -6.75 -1.75
C ARG A 262 8.18 -7.50 -2.85
N PRO A 263 8.83 -7.91 -3.95
CA PRO A 263 8.16 -8.59 -5.07
C PRO A 263 7.36 -9.84 -4.67
N ILE A 264 7.89 -10.63 -3.74
CA ILE A 264 7.22 -11.85 -3.24
C ILE A 264 5.93 -11.47 -2.49
N SER A 265 5.97 -10.45 -1.64
CA SER A 265 4.79 -9.97 -0.91
C SER A 265 3.74 -9.40 -1.88
N LEU A 266 4.15 -8.71 -2.95
CA LEU A 266 3.23 -8.26 -4.00
C LEU A 266 2.57 -9.43 -4.74
N GLN A 267 3.34 -10.46 -5.07
CA GLN A 267 2.80 -11.67 -5.69
C GLN A 267 1.77 -12.33 -4.78
N GLN A 268 2.07 -12.43 -3.48
CA GLN A 268 1.16 -12.97 -2.49
C GLN A 268 -0.16 -12.20 -2.41
N ILE A 269 -0.13 -10.86 -2.32
CA ILE A 269 -1.34 -10.02 -2.31
C ILE A 269 -2.21 -10.30 -3.55
N ARG A 270 -1.59 -10.41 -4.73
CA ARG A 270 -2.31 -10.66 -5.99
C ARG A 270 -2.86 -12.09 -6.09
N ILE A 271 -2.28 -13.05 -5.39
CA ILE A 271 -2.83 -14.42 -5.30
C ILE A 271 -4.05 -14.41 -4.37
N GLU A 272 -3.90 -13.84 -3.16
CA GLU A 272 -4.97 -13.73 -2.16
C GLU A 272 -6.21 -13.02 -2.74
N GLN A 273 -6.01 -11.96 -3.51
CA GLN A 273 -7.11 -11.21 -4.16
C GLN A 273 -7.82 -11.98 -5.26
N ARG A 274 -7.11 -12.82 -6.02
CA ARG A 274 -7.71 -13.67 -7.05
C ARG A 274 -8.53 -14.79 -6.42
N ALA A 275 -7.99 -15.43 -5.37
CA ALA A 275 -8.69 -16.47 -4.63
C ALA A 275 -10.02 -15.94 -4.06
N LEU A 276 -10.01 -14.82 -3.35
CA LEU A 276 -11.21 -14.22 -2.75
C LEU A 276 -12.19 -13.66 -3.79
N GLY A 277 -11.68 -13.18 -4.94
CA GLY A 277 -12.52 -12.73 -6.05
C GLY A 277 -13.38 -13.86 -6.63
N ASN A 278 -12.82 -15.05 -6.78
CA ASN A 278 -13.53 -16.23 -7.30
C ASN A 278 -14.60 -16.74 -6.34
N VAL A 279 -14.35 -16.67 -5.03
CA VAL A 279 -15.33 -17.05 -3.99
C VAL A 279 -16.57 -16.14 -4.03
N MET A 280 -16.41 -14.85 -4.34
CA MET A 280 -17.55 -13.92 -4.41
C MET A 280 -18.41 -14.06 -5.67
N THR A 281 -17.90 -14.66 -6.75
CA THR A 281 -18.63 -14.85 -8.02
C THR A 281 -19.42 -16.15 -8.10
N MET A 282 -19.22 -17.07 -7.14
CA MET A 282 -19.87 -18.38 -7.10
C MET A 282 -21.11 -18.43 -6.18
N GLY A 283 -21.66 -17.27 -5.77
CA GLY A 283 -22.81 -17.16 -4.89
C GLY A 283 -23.94 -16.35 -5.48
#